data_AF-A0A6M3K7E8-F1
#
_entry.id   AF-A0A6M3K7E8-F1
#
_cell.length_a   1.000
_cell.length_b   1.000
_cell.length_c   1.000
_cell.angle_alpha   90.00
_cell.angle_beta   90.00
_cell.angle_gamma   90.00
#
_symmetry.space_group_name_H-M   'P 1'
#
loop_
_entity.id
_entity.type
_entity.pdbx_description
1 polymer ?
#
loop_
_entity_poly.entity_id
_entity_poly.type
_entity_poly.pdbx_seq_one_letter_code
_entity_poly.pdbx_strand_id
1 'polypeptide(L)'
;MRRINLPTVEIGRRYSEGESLSALGLAYGVNYQTIRRRVVAADVELRGRVRCRNHYFDDGSGYLTTLDRRGKNCRIHRACWEAHYGPIPHGCDIHHLDGNRRHNAPENLACITKGRHMWLHNIGVPKTQRKEA
;
A
#
# COMPACT_ATOMS: atom_id res chain seq x y z
N MET A 1 23.06 7.17 22.17
CA MET A 1 21.80 7.29 21.38
C MET A 1 21.16 8.62 21.68
N ARG A 2 20.87 9.44 20.66
CA ARG A 2 20.17 10.73 20.84
C ARG A 2 18.72 10.45 21.24
N ARG A 3 18.28 10.89 22.42
CA ARG A 3 16.86 10.80 22.83
C ARG A 3 16.09 11.82 22.01
N ILE A 4 15.35 11.36 21.01
CA ILE A 4 14.39 12.20 20.27
C ILE A 4 13.10 12.25 21.09
N ASN A 5 12.73 13.44 21.56
CA ASN A 5 11.46 13.69 22.22
C ASN A 5 10.37 13.84 21.14
N LEU A 6 9.44 12.89 21.06
CA LEU A 6 8.34 12.88 20.10
C LEU A 6 7.01 12.78 20.85
N PRO A 7 5.97 13.52 20.43
CA PRO A 7 4.68 13.53 21.11
C PRO A 7 3.95 12.21 20.87
N THR A 8 4.07 11.28 21.83
CA THR A 8 3.64 9.89 21.68
C THR A 8 2.12 9.77 21.51
N VAL A 9 1.35 10.50 22.32
CA VAL A 9 -0.12 10.54 22.26
C VAL A 9 -0.60 11.06 20.90
N GLU A 10 -0.01 12.15 20.41
CA GLU A 10 -0.39 12.75 19.13
C GLU A 10 -0.06 11.85 17.93
N ILE A 11 1.09 11.17 17.98
CA ILE A 11 1.47 10.16 16.99
C ILE A 11 0.45 9.02 16.95
N GLY A 12 0.03 8.54 18.14
CA GLY A 12 -1.01 7.52 18.25
C GLY A 12 -2.34 7.99 17.65
N ARG A 13 -2.81 9.19 18.01
CA ARG A 13 -4.05 9.78 17.49
C ARG A 13 -4.04 9.89 15.96
N ARG A 14 -3.02 10.52 15.39
CA ARG A 14 -2.88 10.68 13.93
C ARG A 14 -2.82 9.34 13.20
N TYR A 15 -2.14 8.35 13.79
CA TYR A 15 -2.12 6.99 13.27
C TYR A 15 -3.51 6.33 13.32
N SER A 16 -4.26 6.49 14.40
CA SER A 16 -5.64 5.98 14.49
C SER A 16 -6.58 6.63 13.47
N GLU A 17 -6.36 7.90 13.14
CA GLU A 17 -7.19 8.67 12.21
C GLU A 17 -7.02 8.30 10.73
N GLY A 18 -5.94 7.61 10.35
CA GLY A 18 -5.71 7.31 8.93
C GLY A 18 -4.25 7.32 8.54
N GLU A 19 -3.47 8.15 9.21
CA GLU A 19 -2.13 8.50 8.75
C GLU A 19 -1.15 7.33 8.85
N SER A 20 -0.33 7.15 7.82
CA SER A 20 0.62 6.04 7.79
C SER A 20 1.84 6.32 8.67
N LEU A 21 2.52 5.24 9.10
CA LEU A 21 3.78 5.35 9.86
C LEU A 21 4.85 6.14 9.08
N SER A 22 4.83 6.02 7.76
CA SER A 22 5.75 6.70 6.84
C SER A 22 5.44 8.19 6.72
N ALA A 23 4.16 8.56 6.61
CA ALA A 23 3.73 9.97 6.57
C ALA A 23 4.07 10.69 7.88
N LEU A 24 3.82 10.04 9.02
CA LEU A 24 4.25 10.51 10.32
C LEU A 24 5.78 10.61 10.42
N GLY A 25 6.51 9.63 9.89
CA GLY A 25 7.97 9.65 9.87
C GLY A 25 8.50 10.87 9.13
N LEU A 26 7.96 11.14 7.94
CA LEU A 26 8.29 12.32 7.17
C LEU A 26 7.95 13.62 7.90
N ALA A 27 6.75 13.71 8.48
CA ALA A 27 6.27 14.90 9.21
C ALA A 27 7.17 15.25 10.42
N TYR A 28 7.69 14.24 11.11
CA TYR A 28 8.57 14.43 12.26
C TYR A 28 10.07 14.32 11.92
N GLY A 29 10.43 14.15 10.64
CA GLY A 29 11.82 14.01 10.20
C GLY A 29 12.53 12.76 10.76
N VAL A 30 11.79 11.69 11.03
CA VAL A 30 12.32 10.44 11.60
C VAL A 30 11.95 9.23 10.76
N ASN A 31 12.74 8.16 10.91
CA ASN A 31 12.42 6.89 10.28
C ASN A 31 11.07 6.34 10.79
N TYR A 32 10.25 5.76 9.91
CA TYR A 32 8.94 5.17 10.24
C TYR A 32 9.02 4.10 11.36
N GLN A 33 10.15 3.40 11.51
CA GLN A 33 10.39 2.46 12.61
C GLN A 33 10.40 3.16 13.98
N THR A 34 10.82 4.44 14.03
CA THR A 34 10.74 5.27 15.24
C THR A 34 9.29 5.58 15.58
N ILE A 35 8.50 5.98 14.58
CA ILE A 35 7.05 6.22 14.75
C ILE A 35 6.35 4.93 15.20
N ARG A 36 6.66 3.78 14.60
CA ARG A 36 6.11 2.47 15.00
C ARG A 36 6.27 2.21 16.50
N ARG A 37 7.46 2.48 17.05
CA ARG A 37 7.72 2.33 18.49
C ARG A 37 6.88 3.29 19.34
N ARG A 38 6.59 4.49 18.82
CA ARG A 38 5.76 5.49 19.50
C ARG A 38 4.28 5.13 19.44
N VAL A 39 3.78 4.61 18.32
CA VAL A 39 2.39 4.12 18.22
C VAL A 39 2.14 3.01 19.24
N VAL A 40 3.06 2.04 19.36
CA VAL A 40 2.97 0.98 20.38
C VAL A 40 3.05 1.56 21.80
N ALA A 41 3.93 2.54 22.03
CA ALA A 41 4.03 3.21 23.34
C ALA A 41 2.83 4.11 23.68
N ALA A 42 2.02 4.48 22.69
CA ALA A 42 0.76 5.21 22.85
C ALA A 42 -0.43 4.27 23.12
N ASP A 43 -0.18 2.98 23.31
CA ASP A 43 -1.20 1.93 23.49
C ASP A 43 -2.17 1.81 22.31
N VAL A 44 -1.71 2.20 21.12
CA VAL A 44 -2.46 2.04 19.88
C VAL A 44 -2.00 0.78 19.17
N GLU A 45 -2.92 -0.14 18.90
CA GLU A 45 -2.61 -1.36 18.14
C GLU A 45 -2.15 -1.00 16.73
N LEU A 46 -1.04 -1.62 16.30
CA LEU A 46 -0.58 -1.48 14.93
C LEU A 46 -1.59 -2.16 13.99
N ARG A 47 -2.02 -1.43 12.96
CA ARG A 47 -2.80 -1.97 11.85
C ARG A 47 -2.12 -3.24 11.36
N GLY A 48 -2.90 -4.32 11.30
CA GLY A 48 -2.41 -5.68 11.13
C GLY A 48 -1.44 -5.81 9.97
N ARG A 49 -0.27 -6.40 10.23
CA ARG A 49 0.64 -6.81 9.16
C ARG A 49 -0.01 -7.99 8.45
N VAL A 50 -0.42 -7.82 7.20
CA VAL A 50 -0.84 -8.96 6.38
C VAL A 50 0.33 -9.92 6.31
N ARG A 51 0.20 -11.08 6.97
CA ARG A 51 1.13 -12.19 6.78
C ARG A 51 0.82 -12.83 5.43
N CYS A 52 1.21 -12.17 4.35
CA CYS A 52 1.49 -12.91 3.13
C CYS A 52 2.69 -13.79 3.46
N ARG A 53 2.58 -15.13 3.31
CA ARG A 53 3.78 -15.98 3.34
C ARG A 53 4.77 -15.34 2.36
N ASN A 54 6.02 -15.14 2.78
CA ASN A 54 7.09 -14.53 1.96
C ASN A 54 7.43 -15.33 0.67
N HIS A 55 6.58 -16.26 0.23
CA HIS A 55 6.58 -16.87 -1.09
C HIS A 55 5.69 -16.05 -2.00
N TYR A 56 6.32 -15.08 -2.64
CA TYR A 56 5.77 -14.42 -3.81
C TYR A 56 6.62 -14.79 -5.01
N PHE A 57 5.94 -15.01 -6.13
CA PHE A 57 6.59 -15.29 -7.40
C PHE A 57 6.15 -14.23 -8.41
N ASP A 58 7.04 -13.97 -9.36
CA ASP A 58 6.69 -13.26 -10.57
C ASP A 58 6.06 -14.28 -11.53
N ASP A 59 4.83 -14.01 -11.95
CA ASP A 59 4.10 -14.86 -12.90
C ASP A 59 4.24 -14.38 -14.35
N GLY A 60 5.11 -13.38 -14.61
CA GLY A 60 5.31 -12.78 -15.91
C GLY A 60 4.27 -11.70 -16.27
N SER A 61 3.26 -11.44 -15.42
CA SER A 61 2.30 -10.35 -15.62
C SER A 61 2.84 -8.98 -15.20
N GLY A 62 4.04 -8.95 -14.61
CA GLY A 62 4.64 -7.77 -14.02
C GLY A 62 4.03 -7.36 -12.69
N TYR A 63 3.31 -8.26 -12.00
CA TYR A 63 2.81 -8.10 -10.64
C TYR A 63 3.35 -9.22 -9.73
N LEU A 64 3.59 -8.90 -8.46
CA LEU A 64 3.88 -9.94 -7.47
C LEU A 64 2.60 -10.70 -7.11
N THR A 65 2.66 -12.02 -7.23
CA THR A 65 1.55 -12.94 -6.98
C THR A 65 1.87 -13.82 -5.76
N THR A 66 0.86 -14.16 -4.97
CA THR A 66 0.91 -15.10 -3.85
C THR A 66 -0.26 -16.08 -3.92
N LEU A 67 -0.31 -17.06 -3.02
CA LEU A 67 -1.42 -18.01 -2.92
C LEU A 67 -2.37 -17.59 -1.79
N ASP A 68 -3.67 -17.56 -2.09
CA ASP A 68 -4.70 -17.38 -1.07
C ASP A 68 -4.83 -18.63 -0.17
N ARG A 69 -5.75 -18.59 0.81
CA ARG A 69 -5.99 -19.72 1.73
C ARG A 69 -6.48 -21.00 1.03
N ARG A 70 -6.94 -20.90 -0.21
CA ARG A 70 -7.43 -22.01 -1.05
C ARG A 70 -6.37 -22.46 -2.07
N GLY A 71 -5.15 -21.91 -2.01
CA GLY A 71 -4.08 -22.23 -2.95
C GLY A 71 -4.23 -21.57 -4.32
N LYS A 72 -5.10 -20.55 -4.45
CA LYS A 72 -5.32 -19.84 -5.71
C LYS A 72 -4.39 -18.62 -5.80
N ASN A 73 -3.86 -18.38 -7.00
CA ASN A 73 -3.08 -17.19 -7.30
C ASN A 73 -3.89 -15.91 -7.03
N CYS A 74 -3.32 -15.03 -6.22
CA CYS A 74 -3.84 -13.70 -5.93
C CYS A 74 -2.73 -12.66 -6.02
N ARG A 75 -3.03 -11.51 -6.62
CA ARG A 75 -2.06 -10.42 -6.72
C ARG A 75 -1.90 -9.77 -5.35
N ILE A 76 -0.66 -9.61 -4.89
CA ILE A 76 -0.38 -9.18 -3.51
C ILE A 76 -1.00 -7.82 -3.21
N HIS A 77 -0.91 -6.85 -4.11
CA HIS A 77 -1.46 -5.53 -3.88
C HIS A 77 -2.99 -5.57 -3.64
N ARG A 78 -3.73 -6.46 -4.31
CA ARG A 78 -5.16 -6.67 -4.06
C ARG A 78 -5.41 -7.33 -2.71
N ALA A 79 -4.62 -8.35 -2.37
CA ALA A 79 -4.72 -9.02 -1.07
C ALA A 79 -4.39 -8.07 0.10
N CYS A 80 -3.36 -7.22 -0.07
CA CYS A 80 -3.00 -6.16 0.87
C CYS A 80 -4.15 -5.16 1.03
N TRP A 81 -4.74 -4.69 -0.08
CA TRP A 81 -5.91 -3.82 -0.03
C TRP A 81 -7.07 -4.45 0.74
N GLU A 82 -7.48 -5.66 0.36
CA GLU A 82 -8.65 -6.32 0.94
C GLU A 82 -8.51 -6.58 2.44
N ALA A 83 -7.30 -6.90 2.89
CA ALA A 83 -7.02 -7.10 4.31
C ALA A 83 -7.07 -5.81 5.14
N HIS A 84 -6.86 -4.63 4.53
CA HIS A 84 -6.84 -3.35 5.22
C HIS A 84 -8.15 -2.55 5.08
N TYR A 85 -8.77 -2.59 3.91
CA TYR A 85 -9.93 -1.76 3.56
C TYR A 85 -11.18 -2.56 3.18
N GLY A 86 -11.07 -3.89 3.10
CA GLY A 86 -12.18 -4.75 2.70
C GLY A 86 -12.31 -4.95 1.18
N PRO A 87 -13.42 -5.57 0.71
CA PRO A 87 -13.55 -6.07 -0.65
C PRO A 87 -13.40 -4.95 -1.69
N ILE A 88 -12.73 -5.27 -2.81
CA ILE A 88 -12.59 -4.34 -3.93
C ILE A 88 -13.95 -4.23 -4.66
N PRO A 89 -14.56 -3.04 -4.77
CA PRO A 89 -15.83 -2.88 -5.46
C PRO A 89 -15.78 -3.36 -6.91
N HIS A 90 -16.92 -3.84 -7.42
CA HIS A 90 -17.02 -4.27 -8.81
C HIS A 90 -16.66 -3.13 -9.77
N GLY A 91 -15.84 -3.42 -10.79
CA GLY A 91 -15.37 -2.41 -11.75
C GLY A 91 -14.18 -1.58 -11.28
N CYS A 92 -13.68 -1.81 -10.06
CA CYS A 92 -12.46 -1.18 -9.54
C CYS A 92 -11.23 -2.08 -9.65
N ASP A 93 -10.06 -1.44 -9.67
CA ASP A 93 -8.76 -2.06 -9.55
C ASP A 93 -7.88 -1.27 -8.59
N ILE A 94 -6.76 -1.87 -8.17
CA ILE A 94 -5.85 -1.29 -7.21
C ILE A 94 -4.61 -0.77 -7.92
N HIS A 95 -4.32 0.51 -7.73
CA HIS A 95 -3.23 1.25 -8.37
C HIS A 95 -2.12 1.57 -7.36
N HIS A 96 -0.86 1.40 -7.74
CA HIS A 96 0.31 1.84 -6.98
C HIS A 96 0.57 3.32 -7.25
N LEU A 97 0.46 4.17 -6.22
CA LEU A 97 0.60 5.62 -6.33
C LEU A 97 2.01 6.04 -6.78
N ASP A 98 3.03 5.29 -6.39
CA ASP A 98 4.43 5.54 -6.76
C ASP A 98 4.88 4.83 -8.05
N GLY A 99 3.98 4.09 -8.72
CA GLY A 99 4.30 3.28 -9.89
C GLY A 99 5.16 2.03 -9.60
N ASN A 100 5.61 1.82 -8.36
CA ASN A 100 6.41 0.67 -7.97
C ASN A 100 5.51 -0.48 -7.53
N ARG A 101 5.31 -1.45 -8.43
CA ARG A 101 4.45 -2.62 -8.22
C ARG A 101 4.89 -3.56 -7.09
N ARG A 102 6.08 -3.35 -6.52
CA ARG A 102 6.59 -4.11 -5.36
C ARG A 102 6.26 -3.42 -4.02
N HIS A 103 5.90 -2.15 -4.03
CA HIS A 103 5.60 -1.38 -2.83
C HIS A 103 4.11 -1.52 -2.46
N ASN A 104 3.78 -2.60 -1.74
CA ASN A 104 2.39 -2.99 -1.46
C ASN A 104 1.85 -2.49 -0.11
N ALA A 105 2.45 -1.45 0.47
CA ALA A 105 1.93 -0.84 1.68
C ALA A 105 0.52 -0.26 1.39
N PRO A 106 -0.48 -0.44 2.26
CA PRO A 106 -1.87 -0.02 1.99
C PRO A 106 -1.99 1.49 1.71
N GLU A 107 -1.09 2.31 2.25
CA GLU A 107 -1.00 3.75 1.98
C GLU A 107 -0.45 4.10 0.58
N ASN A 108 0.27 3.17 -0.07
CA ASN A 108 0.78 3.33 -1.44
C ASN A 108 -0.22 2.82 -2.50
N LEU A 109 -1.38 2.35 -2.07
CA LEU A 109 -2.40 1.75 -2.92
C LEU A 109 -3.64 2.66 -3.00
N ALA A 110 -4.24 2.74 -4.19
CA ALA A 110 -5.50 3.43 -4.41
C ALA A 110 -6.50 2.53 -5.14
N CYS A 111 -7.71 2.42 -4.60
CA CYS A 111 -8.81 1.78 -5.31
C CYS A 111 -9.46 2.77 -6.27
N ILE A 112 -9.39 2.47 -7.56
CA ILE A 112 -9.88 3.34 -8.63
C ILE A 112 -10.65 2.54 -9.66
N THR A 113 -11.53 3.21 -10.42
CA THR A 113 -12.25 2.56 -11.52
C THR A 113 -11.27 2.08 -12.59
N LYS A 114 -11.58 0.98 -13.28
CA LYS A 114 -10.76 0.47 -14.40
C LYS A 114 -10.48 1.53 -15.47
N GLY A 115 -11.47 2.36 -15.80
CA GLY A 115 -11.31 3.47 -16.74
C GLY A 115 -10.28 4.50 -16.29
N ARG A 116 -10.28 4.85 -15.01
CA ARG A 116 -9.28 5.75 -14.42
C ARG A 116 -7.90 5.10 -14.35
N HIS A 117 -7.84 3.80 -14.07
CA HIS A 117 -6.59 3.04 -14.06
C HIS A 117 -5.92 3.00 -15.44
N MET A 118 -6.68 2.69 -16.50
CA MET A 118 -6.19 2.73 -17.87
C MET A 118 -5.75 4.13 -18.30
N TRP A 119 -6.48 5.16 -17.88
CA TRP A 119 -6.11 6.54 -18.17
C TRP A 119 -4.79 6.92 -17.50
N LEU A 120 -4.59 6.59 -16.22
CA LEU A 120 -3.35 6.87 -15.48
C LEU A 120 -2.12 6.17 -16.10
N HIS A 121 -2.26 4.93 -16.59
CA HIS A 121 -1.18 4.25 -17.33
C HIS A 121 -0.91 4.85 -18.73
N ASN A 122 -1.87 5.59 -19.30
CA ASN A 122 -1.76 6.22 -20.61
C ASN A 122 -1.27 7.67 -20.58
N ILE A 123 -1.22 8.34 -19.42
CA ILE A 123 -0.60 9.67 -19.29
C ILE A 123 0.92 9.49 -19.33
N GLY A 124 1.45 9.43 -20.55
CA GLY A 124 2.86 9.19 -20.80
C GLY A 124 3.14 8.47 -22.12
N VAL A 125 2.11 7.91 -22.76
CA VAL A 125 2.25 7.26 -24.07
C VAL A 125 1.74 8.21 -25.17
N PRO A 126 2.61 8.74 -26.05
CA PRO A 126 2.17 9.52 -27.20
C PRO A 126 1.17 8.74 -28.06
N LYS A 127 0.07 9.39 -28.47
CA LYS A 127 -1.03 8.80 -29.25
C LYS A 127 -0.68 8.42 -30.71
N THR A 128 0.60 8.25 -31.05
CA THR A 128 1.05 8.16 -32.46
C THR A 128 1.22 6.75 -33.02
N GLN A 129 0.80 5.68 -32.33
CA GLN A 129 0.92 4.30 -32.87
C GLN A 129 -0.34 3.46 -32.72
N ARG A 130 -1.51 4.01 -33.05
CA ARG A 130 -2.64 3.16 -33.43
C ARG A 130 -2.55 2.93 -34.94
N LYS A 131 -1.85 1.87 -35.35
CA LYS A 131 -2.06 1.32 -36.70
C LYS A 131 -3.45 0.71 -36.74
N GLU A 132 -4.24 1.17 -37.70
CA GLU A 132 -5.44 0.50 -38.16
C GLU A 132 -5.04 -0.87 -38.72
N ALA A 133 -5.64 -1.93 -38.17
CA ALA A 133 -5.82 -3.24 -38.78
C ALA A 133 -6.89 -3.99 -37.98
#